data_AF-A0AAD8VT93-F1
#
_entry.id   AF-A0AAD8VT93-F1
#
_cell.length_a   1.000
_cell.length_b   1.000
_cell.length_c   1.000
_cell.angle_alpha   90.00
_cell.angle_beta   90.00
_cell.angle_gamma   90.00
#
_symmetry.space_group_name_H-M   'P 1'
#
loop_
_entity.id
_entity.type
_entity.pdbx_description
1 polymer ?
#
loop_
_entity_poly.entity_id
_entity_poly.type
_entity_poly.pdbx_seq_one_letter_code
_entity_poly.pdbx_strand_id
1 'polypeptide(L)'
;MGVFSTVLGFFGFGVGVTIGLVIGYFLFIYFQHTDVKHPLIRPIVELDTKSLESMLPEIPHWVKNPDFDRIDWLTKFVEHMWPYLDKAVCKTAKEIAKPIIAENTAKYKIDSVEFETLTLGSLPPVFQGMKVYTTDEQELIMEPSIKWAGNPNITIIVKAFGIKASVQVIDLQVSALPRITLKPLVPSFPCFAKILFSLMEKPHVDFGLKLLGADVMAIPGLYVFVQDMIKTQIANMYLWPKVLESTKEARWNSAC
;
A
#
# COMPACT_ATOMS: atom_id res chain seq x y z
N MET A 1 58.63 8.39 12.52
CA MET A 1 58.16 8.16 11.13
C MET A 1 56.75 7.55 11.04
N GLY A 2 56.26 6.76 12.02
CA GLY A 2 54.94 6.10 11.91
C GLY A 2 53.70 7.02 12.03
N VAL A 3 53.68 7.94 13.00
CA VAL A 3 52.49 8.76 13.34
C VAL A 3 52.02 9.66 12.19
N PHE A 4 52.96 10.22 11.42
CA PHE A 4 52.66 11.11 10.30
C PHE A 4 51.97 10.36 9.14
N SER A 5 52.35 9.09 8.91
CA SER A 5 51.73 8.26 7.86
C SER A 5 50.31 7.83 8.23
N THR A 6 50.03 7.57 9.51
CA THR A 6 48.71 7.19 9.99
C THR A 6 47.72 8.36 9.92
N VAL A 7 48.18 9.57 10.24
CA VAL A 7 47.36 10.78 10.10
C VAL A 7 47.09 11.08 8.62
N LEU A 8 48.09 11.00 7.75
CA LEU A 8 47.88 11.18 6.30
C LEU A 8 46.92 10.14 5.70
N GLY A 9 46.99 8.89 6.16
CA GLY A 9 46.08 7.83 5.72
C GLY A 9 44.63 8.06 6.15
N PHE A 10 44.41 8.57 7.36
CA PHE A 10 43.06 8.87 7.86
C PHE A 10 42.44 10.07 7.12
N PHE A 11 43.24 11.11 6.85
CA PHE A 11 42.81 12.25 6.04
C PHE A 11 42.57 11.84 4.57
N GLY A 12 43.45 11.03 3.99
CA GLY A 12 43.29 10.52 2.63
C GLY A 12 42.06 9.64 2.46
N PHE A 13 41.75 8.78 3.44
CA PHE A 13 40.54 7.96 3.44
C PHE A 13 39.27 8.82 3.60
N GLY A 14 39.27 9.79 4.52
CA GLY A 14 38.13 10.70 4.70
C GLY A 14 37.84 11.56 3.46
N VAL A 15 38.88 12.11 2.84
CA VAL A 15 38.76 12.90 1.60
C VAL A 15 38.36 12.01 0.42
N GLY A 16 38.91 10.81 0.30
CA GLY A 16 38.55 9.86 -0.76
C GLY A 16 37.08 9.42 -0.69
N VAL A 17 36.58 9.12 0.52
CA VAL A 17 35.18 8.71 0.72
C VAL A 17 34.22 9.86 0.41
N THR A 18 34.52 11.08 0.86
CA THR A 18 33.67 12.25 0.59
C THR A 18 33.62 12.59 -0.90
N ILE A 19 34.76 12.58 -1.61
CA ILE A 19 34.81 12.78 -3.06
C ILE A 19 34.05 11.66 -3.80
N GLY A 20 34.24 10.40 -3.40
CA GLY A 20 33.54 9.26 -3.97
C GLY A 20 32.01 9.35 -3.82
N LEU A 21 31.53 9.79 -2.65
CA LEU A 21 30.10 10.01 -2.41
C LEU A 21 29.55 11.18 -3.23
N VAL A 22 30.29 12.28 -3.37
CA VAL A 22 29.87 13.43 -4.19
C VAL A 22 29.80 13.05 -5.67
N ILE A 23 30.81 12.36 -6.20
CA ILE A 23 30.82 11.88 -7.60
C ILE A 23 29.70 10.86 -7.81
N GLY A 24 29.51 9.92 -6.87
CA GLY A 24 28.42 8.95 -6.91
C GLY A 24 27.05 9.62 -6.92
N TYR A 25 26.84 10.65 -6.10
CA TYR A 25 25.61 11.44 -6.06
C TYR A 25 25.34 12.18 -7.38
N PHE A 26 26.37 12.84 -7.94
CA PHE A 26 26.22 13.54 -9.23
C PHE A 26 25.98 12.58 -10.40
N LEU A 27 26.67 11.43 -10.45
CA LEU A 27 26.40 10.39 -11.45
C LEU A 27 24.99 9.83 -11.28
N PHE A 28 24.56 9.60 -10.05
CA PHE A 28 23.23 9.08 -9.75
C PHE A 28 22.12 10.03 -10.24
N ILE A 29 22.25 11.34 -10.00
CA ILE A 29 21.31 12.35 -10.53
C ILE A 29 21.35 12.40 -12.06
N TYR A 30 22.55 12.34 -12.66
CA TYR A 30 22.70 12.40 -14.12
C TYR A 30 22.06 11.20 -14.83
N PHE A 31 22.12 10.01 -14.21
CA PHE A 31 21.53 8.79 -14.76
C PHE A 31 20.03 8.64 -14.52
N GLN A 32 19.41 9.45 -13.65
CA GLN A 32 17.95 9.47 -13.53
C GLN A 32 17.32 10.17 -14.74
N HIS A 33 17.03 9.41 -15.78
CA HIS A 33 16.22 9.88 -16.91
C HIS A 33 14.82 10.28 -16.41
N THR A 34 14.57 11.59 -16.35
CA THR A 34 13.27 12.19 -15.98
C THR A 34 12.33 12.35 -17.18
N ASP A 35 12.49 11.54 -18.24
CA ASP A 35 11.61 11.59 -19.40
C ASP A 35 10.76 10.31 -19.46
N VAL A 36 9.58 10.40 -18.85
CA VAL A 36 8.52 9.42 -19.04
C VAL A 36 7.93 9.66 -20.43
N LYS A 37 8.41 8.94 -21.44
CA LYS A 37 7.82 9.00 -22.79
C LYS A 37 6.37 8.58 -22.69
N HIS A 38 5.45 9.45 -23.13
CA HIS A 38 4.04 9.11 -23.21
C HIS A 38 3.86 7.91 -24.16
N PRO A 39 3.27 6.80 -23.69
CA PRO A 39 3.08 5.63 -24.54
C PRO A 39 2.09 5.98 -25.66
N LEU A 40 2.43 5.63 -26.89
CA LEU A 40 1.49 5.71 -28.01
C LEU A 40 0.40 4.66 -27.79
N ILE A 41 -0.82 5.11 -27.51
CA ILE A 41 -1.98 4.23 -27.33
C ILE A 41 -2.29 3.60 -28.69
N ARG A 42 -2.13 2.28 -28.80
CA ARG A 42 -2.48 1.49 -29.99
C ARG A 42 -3.60 0.51 -29.67
N PRO A 43 -4.51 0.21 -30.61
CA PRO A 43 -5.52 -0.83 -30.45
C PRO A 43 -4.89 -2.21 -30.17
N ILE A 44 -5.57 -3.04 -29.38
CA ILE A 44 -5.13 -4.41 -29.03
C ILE A 44 -4.86 -5.27 -30.29
N VAL A 45 -5.62 -5.04 -31.35
CA VAL A 45 -5.49 -5.73 -32.64
C VAL A 45 -4.17 -5.44 -33.36
N GLU A 46 -3.53 -4.29 -33.08
CA GLU A 46 -2.29 -3.86 -33.72
C GLU A 46 -1.03 -4.25 -32.93
N LEU A 47 -1.19 -4.86 -31.76
CA LEU A 47 -0.07 -5.30 -30.93
C LEU A 47 0.52 -6.61 -31.47
N ASP A 48 1.83 -6.72 -31.44
CA ASP A 48 2.53 -7.95 -31.77
C ASP A 48 2.28 -9.03 -30.70
N THR A 49 2.52 -10.29 -31.06
CA THR A 49 2.27 -11.43 -30.16
C THR A 49 3.03 -11.33 -28.85
N LYS A 50 4.28 -10.82 -28.86
CA LYS A 50 5.06 -10.64 -27.63
C LYS A 50 4.48 -9.56 -26.73
N SER A 51 4.03 -8.44 -27.31
CA SER A 51 3.37 -7.41 -26.51
C SER A 51 2.02 -7.89 -25.97
N LEU A 52 1.24 -8.64 -26.76
CA LEU A 52 0.01 -9.28 -26.28
C LEU A 52 0.28 -10.23 -25.11
N GLU A 53 1.29 -11.10 -25.22
CA GLU A 53 1.71 -11.99 -24.13
C GLU A 53 2.10 -11.20 -22.88
N SER A 54 2.82 -10.09 -23.04
CA SER A 54 3.21 -9.23 -21.91
C SER A 54 2.02 -8.53 -21.25
N MET A 55 0.91 -8.33 -21.98
CA MET A 55 -0.31 -7.72 -21.46
C MET A 55 -1.25 -8.73 -20.81
N LEU A 56 -1.10 -10.04 -21.06
CA LEU A 56 -1.95 -11.08 -20.46
C LEU A 56 -2.08 -10.93 -18.94
N PRO A 57 -1.02 -10.66 -18.15
CA PRO A 57 -1.15 -10.44 -16.71
C PRO A 57 -2.03 -9.24 -16.34
N GLU A 58 -2.10 -8.21 -17.19
CA GLU A 58 -2.84 -6.97 -16.91
C GLU A 58 -4.32 -7.00 -17.31
N ILE A 59 -4.74 -7.99 -18.11
CA ILE A 59 -6.13 -8.15 -18.51
C ILE A 59 -7.04 -8.32 -17.27
N PRO A 60 -8.23 -7.68 -17.22
CA PRO A 60 -9.15 -7.82 -16.10
C PRO A 60 -9.56 -9.27 -15.82
N HIS A 61 -9.78 -9.59 -14.54
CA HIS A 61 -10.10 -10.95 -14.11
C HIS A 61 -11.36 -11.53 -14.76
N TRP A 62 -12.41 -10.73 -14.99
CA TRP A 62 -13.65 -11.18 -15.67
C TRP A 62 -13.45 -11.57 -17.14
N VAL A 63 -12.38 -11.10 -17.79
CA VAL A 63 -12.04 -11.53 -19.17
C VAL A 63 -11.31 -12.87 -19.13
N LYS A 64 -10.44 -13.06 -18.12
CA LYS A 64 -9.63 -14.27 -17.96
C LYS A 64 -10.44 -15.44 -17.42
N ASN A 65 -11.34 -15.15 -16.49
CA ASN A 65 -12.06 -16.11 -15.68
C ASN A 65 -13.57 -15.82 -15.82
N PRO A 66 -14.35 -16.76 -16.38
CA PRO A 66 -15.78 -16.57 -16.57
C PRO A 66 -16.56 -16.47 -15.24
N ASP A 67 -15.98 -16.93 -14.14
CA ASP A 67 -16.58 -16.88 -12.80
C ASP A 67 -16.61 -15.49 -12.17
N PHE A 68 -15.93 -14.51 -12.76
CA PHE A 68 -15.89 -13.14 -12.25
C PHE A 68 -16.96 -12.30 -12.93
N ASP A 69 -17.95 -11.88 -12.17
CA ASP A 69 -18.97 -10.95 -12.64
C ASP A 69 -18.44 -9.51 -12.60
N ARG A 70 -18.81 -8.71 -13.61
CA ARG A 70 -18.52 -7.27 -13.60
C ARG A 70 -19.42 -6.56 -12.59
N ILE A 71 -18.82 -5.71 -11.78
CA ILE A 71 -19.51 -4.96 -10.72
C ILE A 71 -19.29 -3.46 -10.87
N ASP A 72 -19.52 -2.95 -12.08
CA ASP A 72 -19.34 -1.54 -12.44
C ASP A 72 -20.18 -0.59 -11.56
N TRP A 73 -21.36 -1.07 -11.10
CA TRP A 73 -22.22 -0.31 -10.20
C TRP A 73 -21.55 -0.05 -8.84
N LEU A 74 -20.76 -1.00 -8.34
CA LEU A 74 -20.08 -0.87 -7.04
C LEU A 74 -18.94 0.13 -7.14
N THR A 75 -18.19 0.10 -8.25
CA THR A 75 -17.18 1.13 -8.55
C THR A 75 -17.82 2.51 -8.58
N LYS A 76 -18.91 2.72 -9.33
CA LYS A 76 -19.63 3.99 -9.35
C LYS A 76 -20.13 4.41 -7.96
N PHE A 77 -20.65 3.47 -7.19
CA PHE A 77 -21.11 3.72 -5.83
C PHE A 77 -19.97 4.25 -4.94
N VAL A 78 -18.80 3.60 -4.98
CA VAL A 78 -17.63 4.04 -4.22
C VAL A 78 -17.10 5.39 -4.72
N GLU A 79 -17.09 5.64 -6.03
CA GLU A 79 -16.71 6.94 -6.61
C GLU A 79 -17.52 8.10 -6.02
N HIS A 80 -18.85 7.94 -5.92
CA HIS A 80 -19.72 8.99 -5.36
C HIS A 80 -19.51 9.19 -3.86
N MET A 81 -19.15 8.14 -3.12
CA MET A 81 -18.92 8.20 -1.68
C MET A 81 -17.49 8.58 -1.31
N TRP A 82 -16.53 8.48 -2.24
CA TRP A 82 -15.10 8.59 -1.97
C TRP A 82 -14.69 9.85 -1.18
N PRO A 83 -15.21 11.06 -1.48
CA PRO A 83 -14.83 12.27 -0.73
C PRO A 83 -15.20 12.22 0.77
N TYR A 84 -16.20 11.42 1.12
CA TYR A 84 -16.62 11.18 2.51
C TYR A 84 -15.84 10.03 3.14
N LEU A 85 -15.60 8.96 2.37
CA LEU A 85 -14.79 7.82 2.79
C LEU A 85 -13.36 8.24 3.11
N ASP A 86 -12.72 9.05 2.27
CA ASP A 86 -11.38 9.58 2.51
C ASP A 86 -11.29 10.24 3.90
N LYS A 87 -12.20 11.18 4.17
CA LYS A 87 -12.24 11.89 5.47
C LYS A 87 -12.47 10.95 6.64
N ALA A 88 -13.40 10.00 6.51
CA ALA A 88 -13.75 9.06 7.57
C ALA A 88 -12.58 8.10 7.86
N VAL A 89 -12.00 7.50 6.82
CA VAL A 89 -10.88 6.57 6.93
C VAL A 89 -9.65 7.30 7.48
N CYS A 90 -9.33 8.51 7.01
CA CYS A 90 -8.24 9.30 7.56
C CYS A 90 -8.43 9.61 9.04
N LYS A 91 -9.64 9.95 9.48
CA LYS A 91 -9.95 10.18 10.90
C LYS A 91 -9.73 8.90 11.72
N THR A 92 -10.32 7.78 11.28
CA THR A 92 -10.18 6.49 11.97
C THR A 92 -8.73 6.01 12.01
N ALA A 93 -7.98 6.17 10.91
CA ALA A 93 -6.56 5.82 10.85
C ALA A 93 -5.74 6.64 11.87
N LYS A 94 -6.00 7.95 12.01
CA LYS A 94 -5.35 8.77 13.05
C LYS A 94 -5.71 8.27 14.46
N GLU A 95 -6.96 7.92 14.71
CA GLU A 95 -7.41 7.40 16.01
C GLU A 95 -6.75 6.06 16.37
N ILE A 96 -6.63 5.15 15.41
CA ILE A 96 -5.93 3.86 15.58
C ILE A 96 -4.42 4.06 15.75
N ALA A 97 -3.83 5.00 15.01
CA ALA A 97 -2.39 5.24 15.05
C ALA A 97 -1.93 5.91 16.36
N LYS A 98 -2.76 6.75 17.00
CA LYS A 98 -2.43 7.45 18.26
C LYS A 98 -1.83 6.54 19.35
N PRO A 99 -2.48 5.44 19.78
CA PRO A 99 -1.92 4.56 20.80
C PRO A 99 -0.63 3.88 20.35
N ILE A 100 -0.54 3.44 19.08
CA ILE A 100 0.64 2.79 18.51
C ILE A 100 1.84 3.77 18.49
N ILE A 101 1.58 5.01 18.10
CA ILE A 101 2.59 6.07 18.09
C ILE A 101 3.05 6.37 19.52
N ALA A 102 2.13 6.51 20.47
CA ALA A 102 2.48 6.80 21.86
C ALA A 102 3.39 5.72 22.48
N GLU A 103 3.06 4.45 22.25
CA GLU A 103 3.86 3.30 22.70
C GLU A 103 5.28 3.32 22.10
N ASN A 104 5.38 3.49 20.78
CA ASN A 104 6.67 3.50 20.09
C ASN A 104 7.50 4.76 20.42
N THR A 105 6.86 5.90 20.61
CA THR A 105 7.52 7.16 20.98
C THR A 105 8.23 7.01 22.33
N ALA A 106 7.55 6.39 23.31
CA ALA A 106 8.14 6.07 24.61
C ALA A 106 9.29 5.06 24.52
N LYS A 107 9.13 4.02 23.69
CA LYS A 107 10.14 2.95 23.51
C LYS A 107 11.44 3.45 22.86
N TYR A 108 11.33 4.29 21.84
CA TYR A 108 12.47 4.75 21.03
C TYR A 108 12.99 6.14 21.41
N LYS A 109 12.46 6.76 22.47
CA LYS A 109 12.80 8.14 22.91
C LYS A 109 12.65 9.17 21.78
N ILE A 110 11.57 9.05 21.02
CA ILE A 110 11.19 10.03 20.01
C ILE A 110 10.49 11.19 20.74
N ASP A 111 10.70 12.43 20.30
CA ASP A 111 10.12 13.61 20.95
C ASP A 111 8.64 13.79 20.55
N SER A 112 8.34 13.70 19.25
CA SER A 112 6.96 13.66 18.75
C SER A 112 6.84 13.02 17.37
N VAL A 113 5.66 12.45 17.08
CA VAL A 113 5.25 11.99 15.75
C VAL A 113 3.88 12.59 15.44
N GLU A 114 3.80 13.38 14.39
CA GLU A 114 2.62 14.16 14.03
C GLU A 114 2.24 13.93 12.56
N PHE A 115 0.95 13.79 12.26
CA PHE A 115 0.45 13.77 10.90
C PHE A 115 0.24 15.21 10.40
N GLU A 116 1.08 15.68 9.48
CA GLU A 116 0.94 16.99 8.85
C GLU A 116 -0.18 16.97 7.80
N THR A 117 -0.11 16.00 6.89
CA THR A 117 -1.17 15.74 5.90
C THR A 117 -1.53 14.26 5.91
N LEU A 118 -2.82 13.96 5.79
CA LEU A 118 -3.30 12.60 5.63
C LEU A 118 -4.53 12.64 4.73
N THR A 119 -4.34 12.25 3.47
CA THR A 119 -5.41 12.01 2.49
C THR A 119 -5.04 10.80 1.65
N LEU A 120 -6.03 10.01 1.30
CA LEU A 120 -5.92 8.86 0.39
C LEU A 120 -5.98 9.31 -1.09
N GLY A 121 -6.26 10.58 -1.33
CA GLY A 121 -6.32 11.18 -2.67
C GLY A 121 -7.73 11.25 -3.24
N SER A 122 -7.82 11.72 -4.48
CA SER A 122 -9.08 11.91 -5.21
C SER A 122 -9.52 10.68 -6.01
N LEU A 123 -8.61 9.72 -6.20
CA LEU A 123 -8.84 8.53 -7.02
C LEU A 123 -9.30 7.35 -6.15
N PRO A 124 -10.55 6.87 -6.30
CA PRO A 124 -11.07 5.74 -5.55
C PRO A 124 -10.54 4.39 -6.05
N PRO A 125 -10.67 3.33 -5.23
CA PRO A 125 -10.43 1.96 -5.68
C PRO A 125 -11.48 1.51 -6.69
N VAL A 126 -11.05 0.70 -7.65
CA VAL A 126 -11.87 0.11 -8.71
C VAL A 126 -12.05 -1.37 -8.45
N PHE A 127 -13.29 -1.84 -8.56
CA PHE A 127 -13.61 -3.26 -8.49
C PHE A 127 -13.61 -3.83 -9.91
N GLN A 128 -12.63 -4.68 -10.21
CA GLN A 128 -12.51 -5.29 -11.53
C GLN A 128 -13.57 -6.39 -11.74
N GLY A 129 -13.97 -7.06 -10.68
CA GLY A 129 -15.01 -8.08 -10.72
C GLY A 129 -15.20 -8.71 -9.35
N MET A 130 -16.19 -9.58 -9.22
CA MET A 130 -16.41 -10.35 -7.99
C MET A 130 -16.82 -11.77 -8.33
N LYS A 131 -16.24 -12.73 -7.62
CA LYS A 131 -16.69 -14.11 -7.64
C LYS A 131 -17.48 -14.39 -6.36
N VAL A 132 -18.61 -15.08 -6.49
CA VAL A 132 -19.48 -15.43 -5.37
C VAL A 132 -19.66 -16.94 -5.35
N TYR A 133 -19.48 -17.55 -4.18
CA TYR A 133 -19.71 -18.95 -3.95
C TYR A 133 -20.82 -19.11 -2.92
N THR A 134 -21.76 -19.99 -3.22
CA THR A 134 -22.75 -20.49 -2.28
C THR A 134 -22.35 -21.91 -1.92
N THR A 135 -22.27 -22.21 -0.63
CA THR A 135 -21.93 -23.56 -0.13
C THR A 135 -23.13 -24.18 0.55
N ASP A 136 -23.17 -25.52 0.64
CA ASP A 136 -24.22 -26.24 1.37
C ASP A 136 -24.21 -25.96 2.89
N GLU A 137 -23.11 -25.43 3.42
CA GLU A 137 -22.91 -25.11 4.85
C GLU A 137 -23.55 -23.79 5.32
N GLN A 138 -24.52 -23.23 4.59
CA GLN A 138 -25.12 -21.93 4.90
C GLN A 138 -24.06 -20.83 5.03
N GLU A 139 -23.16 -20.76 4.06
CA GLU A 139 -22.16 -19.70 3.96
C GLU A 139 -22.28 -18.98 2.62
N LEU A 140 -21.96 -17.69 2.67
CA LEU A 140 -21.78 -16.87 1.48
C LEU A 140 -20.32 -16.43 1.42
N ILE A 141 -19.62 -16.80 0.36
CA ILE A 141 -18.23 -16.43 0.15
C ILE A 141 -18.15 -15.49 -1.04
N MET A 142 -17.50 -14.35 -0.85
CA MET A 142 -17.32 -13.32 -1.87
C MET A 142 -15.84 -13.01 -2.03
N GLU A 143 -15.37 -13.00 -3.27
CA GLU A 143 -13.99 -12.70 -3.65
C GLU A 143 -13.96 -11.53 -4.65
N PRO A 144 -14.07 -10.27 -4.19
CA PRO A 144 -13.92 -9.12 -5.07
C PRO A 144 -12.45 -8.92 -5.46
N SER A 145 -12.22 -8.60 -6.73
CA SER A 145 -10.92 -8.16 -7.25
C SER A 145 -10.85 -6.64 -7.21
N ILE A 146 -9.94 -6.12 -6.39
CA ILE A 146 -9.80 -4.69 -6.12
C ILE A 146 -8.45 -4.22 -6.66
N LYS A 147 -8.47 -3.20 -7.53
CA LYS A 147 -7.29 -2.45 -7.95
C LYS A 147 -7.46 -0.99 -7.57
N TRP A 148 -6.46 -0.41 -6.94
CA TRP A 148 -6.46 0.98 -6.51
C TRP A 148 -5.17 1.66 -6.90
N ALA A 149 -5.25 2.61 -7.83
CA ALA A 149 -4.14 3.50 -8.17
C ALA A 149 -4.50 4.90 -7.66
N GLY A 150 -4.16 5.14 -6.40
CA GLY A 150 -4.48 6.37 -5.67
C GLY A 150 -3.36 7.40 -5.77
N ASN A 151 -3.72 8.66 -5.56
CA ASN A 151 -2.79 9.78 -5.38
C ASN A 151 -2.80 10.27 -3.91
N PRO A 152 -2.44 9.42 -2.93
CA PRO A 152 -2.45 9.83 -1.54
C PRO A 152 -1.36 10.86 -1.26
N ASN A 153 -1.57 11.63 -0.20
CA ASN A 153 -0.55 12.53 0.35
C ASN A 153 -0.54 12.38 1.87
N ILE A 154 0.31 11.48 2.33
CA ILE A 154 0.46 11.16 3.75
C ILE A 154 1.82 11.66 4.21
N THR A 155 1.85 12.79 4.92
CA THR A 155 3.08 13.37 5.46
C THR A 155 3.10 13.24 6.97
N ILE A 156 4.13 12.56 7.48
CA ILE A 156 4.38 12.33 8.89
C ILE A 156 5.65 13.08 9.26
N ILE A 157 5.56 13.92 10.29
CA ILE A 157 6.71 14.61 10.89
C ILE A 157 7.13 13.84 12.13
N VAL A 158 8.40 13.45 12.19
CA VAL A 158 9.03 12.82 13.33
C VAL A 158 10.07 13.79 13.90
N LYS A 159 9.97 14.14 15.18
CA LYS A 159 10.97 14.92 15.91
C LYS A 159 11.68 13.98 16.87
N ALA A 160 13.00 13.84 16.75
CA ALA A 160 13.81 13.03 17.66
C ALA A 160 15.22 13.61 17.77
N PHE A 161 15.79 13.65 18.98
CA PHE A 161 17.16 14.07 19.23
C PHE A 161 17.50 15.47 18.65
N GLY A 162 16.51 16.38 18.63
CA GLY A 162 16.65 17.73 18.06
C GLY A 162 16.61 17.79 16.52
N ILE A 163 16.37 16.67 15.84
CA ILE A 163 16.23 16.58 14.39
C ILE A 163 14.74 16.43 14.03
N LYS A 164 14.28 17.23 13.06
CA LYS A 164 12.96 17.12 12.45
C LYS A 164 13.07 16.37 11.12
N ALA A 165 12.55 15.16 11.07
CA ALA A 165 12.41 14.37 9.85
C ALA A 165 10.98 14.40 9.33
N SER A 166 10.81 14.47 8.01
CA SER A 166 9.52 14.29 7.35
C SER A 166 9.56 13.02 6.50
N VAL A 167 8.50 12.22 6.61
CA VAL A 167 8.28 11.03 5.78
C VAL A 167 6.98 11.26 5.03
N GLN A 168 7.02 11.20 3.71
CA GLN A 168 5.85 11.38 2.86
C GLN A 168 5.62 10.14 2.01
N VAL A 169 4.40 9.61 2.03
CA VAL A 169 3.96 8.52 1.15
C VAL A 169 3.09 9.11 0.04
N ILE A 170 3.44 8.75 -1.20
CA ILE A 170 2.77 9.19 -2.45
C ILE A 170 2.52 7.99 -3.37
N ASP A 171 1.78 8.20 -4.46
CA ASP A 171 1.63 7.26 -5.58
C ASP A 171 1.36 5.80 -5.17
N LEU A 172 0.27 5.58 -4.43
CA LEU A 172 -0.08 4.26 -3.91
C LEU A 172 -0.82 3.43 -4.96
N GLN A 173 -0.27 2.25 -5.23
CA GLN A 173 -0.89 1.23 -6.06
C GLN A 173 -1.11 -0.04 -5.25
N VAL A 174 -2.37 -0.49 -5.19
CA VAL A 174 -2.76 -1.70 -4.50
C VAL A 174 -3.54 -2.59 -5.43
N SER A 175 -3.18 -3.87 -5.52
CA SER A 175 -3.98 -4.92 -6.15
C SER A 175 -4.18 -6.04 -5.15
N ALA A 176 -5.43 -6.38 -4.86
CA ALA A 176 -5.79 -7.35 -3.83
C ALA A 176 -6.99 -8.20 -4.25
N LEU A 177 -6.96 -9.46 -3.81
CA LEU A 177 -8.05 -10.44 -3.93
C LEU A 177 -8.48 -10.90 -2.53
N PRO A 178 -9.20 -10.03 -1.77
CA PRO A 178 -9.77 -10.43 -0.50
C PRO A 178 -10.88 -11.47 -0.67
N ARG A 179 -10.95 -12.40 0.28
CA ARG A 179 -12.05 -13.35 0.46
C ARG A 179 -12.80 -13.00 1.72
N ILE A 180 -14.08 -12.71 1.55
CA ILE A 180 -15.03 -12.36 2.60
C ILE A 180 -16.01 -13.52 2.74
N THR A 181 -16.04 -14.17 3.88
CA THR A 181 -16.97 -15.26 4.18
C THR A 181 -17.96 -14.81 5.26
N LEU A 182 -19.25 -14.92 4.97
CA LEU A 182 -20.33 -14.72 5.93
C LEU A 182 -20.79 -16.09 6.43
N LYS A 183 -20.49 -16.43 7.69
CA LYS A 183 -20.84 -17.73 8.31
C LYS A 183 -21.21 -17.57 9.79
N PRO A 184 -22.14 -18.39 10.31
CA PRO A 184 -23.24 -19.00 9.56
C PRO A 184 -24.23 -17.92 9.08
N LEU A 185 -24.92 -18.19 7.99
CA LEU A 185 -26.12 -17.45 7.62
C LEU A 185 -27.25 -17.77 8.61
N VAL A 186 -27.97 -16.74 9.04
CA VAL A 186 -29.03 -16.86 10.06
C VAL A 186 -30.30 -16.15 9.59
N PRO A 187 -31.50 -16.55 10.04
CA PRO A 187 -32.76 -15.94 9.62
C PRO A 187 -33.07 -14.60 10.32
N SER A 188 -32.08 -13.96 10.97
CA SER A 188 -32.22 -12.66 11.63
C SER A 188 -31.31 -11.63 10.97
N PHE A 189 -31.80 -10.41 10.74
CA PHE A 189 -31.02 -9.34 10.11
C PHE A 189 -29.70 -9.08 10.87
N PRO A 190 -28.55 -8.92 10.18
CA PRO A 190 -28.35 -8.80 8.72
C PRO A 190 -28.10 -10.13 8.00
N CYS A 191 -28.66 -11.23 8.50
CA CYS A 191 -28.66 -12.58 7.93
C CYS A 191 -27.35 -13.38 8.07
N PHE A 192 -26.43 -12.95 8.93
CA PHE A 192 -25.18 -13.67 9.24
C PHE A 192 -24.69 -13.37 10.66
N ALA A 193 -24.02 -14.36 11.28
CA ALA A 193 -23.47 -14.19 12.63
C ALA A 193 -22.07 -13.57 12.65
N LYS A 194 -21.16 -14.04 11.78
CA LYS A 194 -19.78 -13.55 11.70
C LYS A 194 -19.38 -13.16 10.29
N ILE A 195 -18.37 -12.28 10.22
CA ILE A 195 -17.64 -11.97 9.00
C ILE A 195 -16.22 -12.47 9.18
N LEU A 196 -15.78 -13.28 8.23
CA LEU A 196 -14.43 -13.80 8.14
C LEU A 196 -13.74 -13.13 6.96
N PHE A 197 -12.58 -12.54 7.20
CA PHE A 197 -11.78 -11.88 6.18
C PHE A 197 -10.44 -12.59 6.02
N SER A 198 -10.06 -12.89 4.78
CA SER A 198 -8.75 -13.42 4.42
C SER A 198 -8.34 -12.89 3.05
N LEU A 199 -7.07 -13.06 2.71
CA LEU A 199 -6.51 -12.67 1.43
C LEU A 199 -6.02 -13.91 0.72
N MET A 200 -6.48 -14.15 -0.51
CA MET A 200 -6.17 -15.41 -1.21
C MET A 200 -4.74 -15.44 -1.75
N GLU A 201 -4.19 -14.29 -2.07
CA GLU A 201 -2.85 -14.13 -2.63
C GLU A 201 -2.10 -12.97 -1.94
N LYS A 202 -0.76 -12.96 -2.01
CA LYS A 202 0.03 -11.83 -1.49
C LYS A 202 -0.39 -10.56 -2.25
N PRO A 203 -0.83 -9.50 -1.57
CA PRO A 203 -1.32 -8.32 -2.26
C PRO A 203 -0.15 -7.61 -2.92
N HIS A 204 -0.38 -7.07 -4.11
CA HIS A 204 0.56 -6.16 -4.71
C HIS A 204 0.36 -4.79 -4.06
N VAL A 205 1.40 -4.25 -3.44
CA VAL A 205 1.42 -2.91 -2.87
C VAL A 205 2.69 -2.24 -3.34
N ASP A 206 2.52 -1.12 -4.03
CA ASP A 206 3.57 -0.21 -4.45
C ASP A 206 3.22 1.21 -4.00
N PHE A 207 4.21 2.00 -3.63
CA PHE A 207 4.03 3.36 -3.17
C PHE A 207 5.35 4.12 -3.33
N GLY A 208 5.28 5.42 -3.56
CA GLY A 208 6.43 6.32 -3.46
C GLY A 208 6.68 6.76 -2.01
N LEU A 209 7.95 6.92 -1.63
CA LEU A 209 8.35 7.34 -0.29
C LEU A 209 9.39 8.46 -0.41
N LYS A 210 9.08 9.62 0.17
CA LYS A 210 10.04 10.72 0.31
C LYS A 210 10.44 10.87 1.78
N LEU A 211 11.73 11.03 2.03
CA LEU A 211 12.31 11.29 3.35
C LEU A 211 13.05 12.61 3.28
N LEU A 212 12.71 13.56 4.15
CA LEU A 212 13.30 14.90 4.17
C LEU A 212 13.18 15.63 2.81
N GLY A 213 12.14 15.31 2.04
CA GLY A 213 11.93 15.83 0.68
C GLY A 213 12.75 15.15 -0.43
N ALA A 214 13.70 14.29 -0.07
CA ALA A 214 14.42 13.46 -1.03
C ALA A 214 13.62 12.18 -1.33
N ASP A 215 13.60 11.75 -2.59
CA ASP A 215 12.96 10.50 -2.98
C ASP A 215 13.80 9.31 -2.49
N VAL A 216 13.25 8.55 -1.55
CA VAL A 216 13.90 7.35 -0.99
C VAL A 216 13.90 6.22 -2.01
N MET A 217 12.97 6.24 -2.97
CA MET A 217 12.87 5.23 -4.02
C MET A 217 14.02 5.34 -5.03
N ALA A 218 14.75 6.45 -4.99
CA ALA A 218 15.99 6.61 -5.72
C ALA A 218 17.11 5.72 -5.17
N ILE A 219 17.07 5.30 -3.89
CA ILE A 219 18.13 4.49 -3.27
C ILE A 219 17.94 3.02 -3.64
N PRO A 220 18.83 2.42 -4.46
CA PRO A 220 18.71 1.02 -4.85
C PRO A 220 18.76 0.09 -3.63
N GLY A 221 17.88 -0.90 -3.57
CA GLY A 221 17.81 -1.91 -2.50
C GLY A 221 16.95 -1.53 -1.30
N LEU A 222 16.92 -0.26 -0.88
CA LEU A 222 16.07 0.19 0.23
C LEU A 222 14.58 0.07 -0.11
N TYR A 223 14.21 0.43 -1.35
CA TYR A 223 12.87 0.23 -1.90
C TYR A 223 12.38 -1.22 -1.79
N VAL A 224 13.18 -2.17 -2.27
CA VAL A 224 12.84 -3.60 -2.27
C VAL A 224 12.65 -4.12 -0.84
N PHE A 225 13.52 -3.68 0.07
CA PHE A 225 13.43 -4.06 1.48
C PHE A 225 12.15 -3.56 2.14
N VAL A 226 11.80 -2.27 1.99
CA VAL A 226 10.60 -1.71 2.61
C VAL A 226 9.33 -2.34 2.04
N GLN A 227 9.28 -2.53 0.71
CA GLN A 227 8.14 -3.21 0.08
C GLN A 227 7.99 -4.65 0.56
N ASP A 228 9.07 -5.43 0.60
CA ASP A 228 8.96 -6.83 1.02
C ASP A 228 8.59 -6.95 2.50
N MET A 229 9.08 -6.04 3.35
CA MET A 229 8.67 -5.96 4.74
C MET A 229 7.16 -5.71 4.87
N ILE A 230 6.62 -4.71 4.17
CA ILE A 230 5.18 -4.41 4.22
C ILE A 230 4.35 -5.56 3.67
N LYS A 231 4.71 -6.08 2.49
CA LYS A 231 3.98 -7.20 1.88
C LYS A 231 4.04 -8.44 2.76
N THR A 232 5.16 -8.70 3.43
CA THR A 232 5.32 -9.82 4.37
C THR A 232 4.50 -9.62 5.64
N GLN A 233 4.43 -8.41 6.19
CA GLN A 233 3.57 -8.12 7.35
C GLN A 233 2.09 -8.30 7.01
N ILE A 234 1.63 -7.75 5.87
CA ILE A 234 0.25 -7.88 5.42
C ILE A 234 -0.08 -9.36 5.15
N ALA A 235 0.81 -10.09 4.45
CA ALA A 235 0.63 -11.51 4.20
C ALA A 235 0.60 -12.33 5.51
N ASN A 236 1.49 -12.02 6.46
CA ASN A 236 1.52 -12.70 7.74
C ASN A 236 0.27 -12.47 8.58
N MET A 237 -0.47 -11.38 8.37
CA MET A 237 -1.71 -11.11 9.10
C MET A 237 -2.94 -11.69 8.41
N TYR A 238 -2.99 -11.65 7.08
CA TYR A 238 -4.24 -11.87 6.35
C TYR A 238 -4.18 -12.92 5.24
N LEU A 239 -3.00 -13.42 4.87
CA LEU A 239 -2.91 -14.45 3.84
C LEU A 239 -3.57 -15.74 4.33
N TRP A 240 -4.46 -16.28 3.52
CA TRP A 240 -5.08 -17.57 3.76
C TRP A 240 -3.99 -18.64 4.04
N PRO A 241 -4.17 -19.52 5.05
CA PRO A 241 -5.38 -19.83 5.81
C PRO A 241 -5.65 -18.95 7.04
N LYS A 242 -4.91 -17.85 7.24
CA LYS A 242 -5.19 -16.94 8.35
C LYS A 242 -6.47 -16.16 8.06
N VAL A 243 -7.31 -16.07 9.09
CA VAL A 243 -8.62 -15.42 9.00
C VAL A 243 -8.74 -14.42 10.13
N LEU A 244 -9.10 -13.18 9.77
CA LEU A 244 -9.61 -12.22 10.74
C LEU A 244 -11.09 -12.50 10.96
N GLU A 245 -11.44 -12.85 12.20
CA GLU A 245 -12.84 -12.93 12.62
C GLU A 245 -13.26 -11.59 13.22
N SER A 246 -14.31 -10.98 12.66
CA SER A 246 -15.04 -9.93 13.36
C SER A 246 -16.28 -10.57 13.98
N THR A 247 -16.22 -10.81 15.29
CA THR A 247 -17.38 -11.27 16.07
C THR A 247 -18.21 -10.05 16.43
N LYS A 248 -19.51 -10.08 16.14
CA LYS A 248 -20.45 -9.02 16.54
C LYS A 248 -20.65 -9.03 18.05
N GLU A 249 -19.76 -8.42 18.79
CA GLU A 249 -20.08 -8.01 20.16
C GLU A 249 -20.92 -6.72 20.07
N ALA A 250 -22.19 -6.87 20.43
CA ALA A 250 -23.29 -5.90 20.47
C ALA A 250 -22.89 -4.41 20.46
N ARG A 251 -23.00 -3.75 19.30
CA ARG A 251 -22.99 -2.27 19.21
C ARG A 251 -24.13 -1.67 18.37
N TRP A 252 -25.13 -2.48 18.01
CA TRP A 252 -26.28 -2.07 17.18
C TRP A 252 -27.59 -1.84 17.97
N ASN A 253 -27.55 -1.76 19.31
CA ASN A 253 -28.74 -1.52 20.15
C ASN A 253 -29.17 -0.04 20.25
N SER A 254 -28.88 0.81 19.26
CA SER A 254 -29.29 2.22 19.30
C SER A 254 -29.84 2.76 17.98
N ALA A 255 -30.28 1.89 17.06
CA ALA A 255 -30.99 2.33 15.87
C ALA A 255 -32.04 1.29 15.42
N CYS A 256 -33.08 1.14 16.24
CA CYS A 256 -34.46 0.80 15.85
C CYS A 256 -35.36 1.22 17.02
#